data_AF-A0A3B9QGP4-F1
#
_entry.id   AF-A0A3B9QGP4-F1
#
_cell.length_a   1.000
_cell.length_b   1.000
_cell.length_c   1.000
_cell.angle_alpha   90.00
_cell.angle_beta   90.00
_cell.angle_gamma   90.00
#
_symmetry.space_group_name_H-M   'P 1'
#
loop_
_entity.id
_entity.type
_entity.pdbx_description
1 polymer ?
#
loop_
_entity_poly.entity_id
_entity_poly.type
_entity_poly.pdbx_seq_one_letter_code
_entity_poly.pdbx_strand_id
1 'polypeptide(L)'
;MTDQDLLDTELVPFLKTQQRDQLVELFQALRLPIAPISTVEDLFDDPHLREREFWRSDSHGVHIPGPPFRMSHHDWQIGAKDKDGDLESGSEVISQLNDGPLTGFRMLDMTRVWAGPLAARILGDLGAEVLMSEVPWTRTPLEVPQSYVDSTHFFPDDEAGERPWNRTGFHNKYANNKLSTVVELDKEEGRDFFLRMLPKVDVVIENFAPRVMPNFGLDETVLKQHNPDLTYVTMPGYGRSGPNKDWVAYGPTIDGHAGHTWLTGYRNEIPWKCGIAWP
;
A
#
# COMPACT_ATOMS: atom_id res chain seq x y z
N MET A 1 32.77 1.67 -19.56
CA MET A 1 32.34 1.38 -18.17
C MET A 1 30.83 1.38 -18.24
N THR A 2 30.22 0.22 -18.09
CA THR A 2 28.75 0.15 -17.98
C THR A 2 28.33 0.79 -16.66
N ASP A 3 27.05 1.16 -16.52
CA ASP A 3 26.51 1.64 -15.24
C ASP A 3 26.70 0.60 -14.12
N GLN A 4 26.72 -0.69 -14.48
CA GLN A 4 27.00 -1.80 -13.57
C GLN A 4 28.46 -1.83 -13.09
N ASP A 5 29.43 -1.57 -13.98
CA ASP A 5 30.85 -1.54 -13.61
C ASP A 5 31.15 -0.41 -12.62
N LEU A 6 30.51 0.77 -12.80
CA LEU A 6 30.60 1.90 -11.86
C LEU A 6 30.00 1.54 -10.49
N LEU A 7 28.84 0.87 -10.48
CA LEU A 7 28.21 0.40 -9.25
C LEU A 7 29.13 -0.56 -8.49
N ASP A 8 29.62 -1.59 -9.16
CA ASP A 8 30.36 -2.67 -8.49
C ASP A 8 31.79 -2.27 -8.12
N THR A 9 32.45 -1.43 -8.92
CA THR A 9 33.86 -1.08 -8.73
C THR A 9 34.06 0.15 -7.85
N GLU A 10 33.17 1.14 -7.92
CA GLU A 10 33.33 2.40 -7.20
C GLU A 10 32.35 2.52 -6.03
N LEU A 11 31.06 2.30 -6.29
CA LEU A 11 30.02 2.56 -5.29
C LEU A 11 30.02 1.51 -4.18
N VAL A 12 30.09 0.21 -4.51
CA VAL A 12 30.07 -0.86 -3.49
C VAL A 12 31.22 -0.73 -2.49
N PRO A 13 32.49 -0.52 -2.91
CA PRO A 13 33.58 -0.30 -1.95
C PRO A 13 33.36 0.93 -1.08
N PHE A 14 32.87 2.03 -1.64
CA PHE A 14 32.52 3.22 -0.86
C PHE A 14 31.45 2.91 0.18
N LEU A 15 30.32 2.32 -0.20
CA LEU A 15 29.22 2.00 0.71
C LEU A 15 29.65 1.10 1.88
N LYS A 16 30.59 0.17 1.65
CA LYS A 16 31.15 -0.69 2.71
C LYS A 16 31.93 0.05 3.79
N THR A 17 32.39 1.28 3.51
CA THR A 17 33.10 2.12 4.50
C THR A 17 32.16 2.98 5.35
N GLN A 18 30.88 3.01 5.01
CA GLN A 18 29.89 3.87 5.65
C GLN A 18 29.07 3.09 6.68
N GLN A 19 28.52 3.80 7.67
CA GLN A 19 27.55 3.18 8.57
C GLN A 19 26.18 3.10 7.90
N ARG A 20 25.56 1.92 7.95
CA ARG A 20 24.26 1.62 7.34
C ARG A 20 23.21 2.68 7.66
N ASP A 21 23.02 2.98 8.94
CA ASP A 21 21.92 3.85 9.39
C ASP A 21 22.13 5.31 8.97
N GLN A 22 23.39 5.77 8.90
CA GLN A 22 23.73 7.11 8.38
C GLN A 22 23.41 7.24 6.89
N LEU A 23 23.68 6.19 6.10
CA LEU A 23 23.30 6.16 4.68
C LEU A 23 21.79 6.14 4.50
N VAL A 24 21.08 5.31 5.27
CA VAL A 24 19.62 5.25 5.23
C VAL A 24 19.01 6.61 5.57
N GLU A 25 19.47 7.26 6.64
CA GLU A 25 19.01 8.59 7.04
C GLU A 25 19.25 9.62 5.93
N LEU A 26 20.46 9.68 5.38
CA LEU A 26 20.81 10.58 4.28
C LEU A 26 19.93 10.34 3.05
N PHE A 27 19.79 9.09 2.63
CA PHE A 27 19.05 8.75 1.42
C PHE A 27 17.54 8.97 1.58
N GLN A 28 16.98 8.71 2.75
CA GLN A 28 15.59 9.06 3.05
C GLN A 28 15.39 10.58 3.09
N ALA A 29 16.34 11.35 3.63
CA ALA A 29 16.31 12.81 3.58
C ALA A 29 16.33 13.34 2.12
N LEU A 30 17.06 12.66 1.24
CA LEU A 30 17.09 12.92 -0.21
C LEU A 30 15.89 12.34 -0.98
N ARG A 31 14.91 11.73 -0.29
CA ARG A 31 13.72 11.09 -0.88
C ARG A 31 14.05 9.92 -1.82
N LEU A 32 15.17 9.25 -1.62
CA LEU A 32 15.50 8.01 -2.31
C LEU A 32 14.79 6.83 -1.61
N PRO A 33 14.12 5.94 -2.36
CA PRO A 33 13.42 4.79 -1.79
C PRO A 33 14.42 3.72 -1.36
N ILE A 34 15.07 3.93 -0.21
CA ILE A 34 16.05 3.03 0.38
C ILE A 34 15.64 2.73 1.82
N ALA A 35 15.79 1.48 2.23
CA ALA A 35 15.60 1.04 3.61
C ALA A 35 16.71 0.06 3.98
N PRO A 36 17.02 -0.14 5.26
CA PRO A 36 17.98 -1.14 5.67
C PRO A 36 17.44 -2.53 5.34
N ILE A 37 18.34 -3.49 5.10
CA ILE A 37 18.01 -4.91 5.27
C ILE A 37 18.21 -5.20 6.74
N SER A 38 17.11 -5.47 7.45
CA SER A 38 17.13 -5.73 8.89
C SER A 38 17.27 -7.22 9.17
N THR A 39 17.98 -7.56 10.23
CA THR A 39 17.87 -8.91 10.81
C THR A 39 16.57 -9.04 11.60
N VAL A 40 16.19 -10.26 11.99
CA VAL A 40 15.04 -10.46 12.91
C VAL A 40 15.32 -9.83 14.29
N GLU A 41 16.58 -9.81 14.72
CA GLU A 41 17.00 -9.18 15.98
C GLU A 41 16.85 -7.65 15.91
N ASP A 42 17.26 -7.03 14.81
CA ASP A 42 17.12 -5.58 14.58
C ASP A 42 15.67 -5.11 14.76
N LEU A 43 14.68 -5.94 14.42
CA LEU A 43 13.26 -5.57 14.53
C LEU A 43 12.81 -5.38 15.97
N PHE A 44 13.41 -6.07 16.94
CA PHE A 44 13.03 -5.92 18.36
C PHE A 44 13.45 -4.56 18.92
N ASP A 45 14.57 -4.01 18.41
CA ASP A 45 15.11 -2.72 18.81
C ASP A 45 14.74 -1.58 17.86
N ASP A 46 13.95 -1.86 16.82
CA ASP A 46 13.58 -0.87 15.81
C ASP A 46 12.80 0.31 16.44
N PRO A 47 13.32 1.56 16.33
CA PRO A 47 12.69 2.73 16.95
C PRO A 47 11.27 3.00 16.44
N HIS A 48 10.98 2.66 15.19
CA HIS A 48 9.67 2.87 14.58
C HIS A 48 8.63 1.86 15.08
N LEU A 49 8.98 0.58 15.12
CA LEU A 49 8.13 -0.47 15.69
C LEU A 49 7.89 -0.24 17.18
N ARG A 50 8.91 0.19 17.94
CA ARG A 50 8.79 0.54 19.36
C ARG A 50 7.84 1.71 19.60
N GLU A 51 8.03 2.83 18.91
CA GLU A 51 7.14 4.02 19.01
C GLU A 51 5.70 3.69 18.57
N ARG A 52 5.56 2.67 17.71
CA ARG A 52 4.25 2.19 17.26
C ARG A 52 3.66 1.09 18.14
N GLU A 53 4.32 0.74 19.25
CA GLU A 53 3.88 -0.31 20.18
C GLU A 53 3.58 -1.62 19.44
N PHE A 54 4.42 -1.93 18.44
CA PHE A 54 4.23 -3.10 17.61
C PHE A 54 4.45 -4.37 18.43
N TRP A 55 5.54 -4.49 19.18
CA TRP A 55 5.76 -5.68 20.00
C TRP A 55 4.91 -5.66 21.28
N ARG A 56 4.18 -6.75 21.52
CA ARG A 56 3.42 -7.00 22.75
C ARG A 56 3.96 -8.25 23.43
N SER A 57 3.67 -8.43 24.73
CA SER A 57 3.99 -9.66 25.45
C SER A 57 2.71 -10.46 25.70
N ASP A 58 2.74 -11.76 25.45
CA ASP A 58 1.63 -12.66 25.81
C ASP A 58 1.60 -12.96 27.33
N SER A 59 0.65 -13.78 27.76
CA SER A 59 0.52 -14.17 29.18
C SER A 59 1.71 -14.97 29.73
N HIS A 60 2.62 -15.45 28.88
CA HIS A 60 3.82 -16.19 29.23
C HIS A 60 5.10 -15.33 29.12
N GLY A 61 4.97 -14.05 28.77
CA GLY A 61 6.10 -13.13 28.59
C GLY A 61 6.82 -13.27 27.24
N VAL A 62 6.23 -13.97 26.26
CA VAL A 62 6.77 -14.10 24.90
C VAL A 62 6.41 -12.86 24.08
N HIS A 63 7.39 -12.30 23.39
CA HIS A 63 7.15 -11.20 22.45
C HIS A 63 6.38 -11.70 21.22
N ILE A 64 5.24 -11.06 20.93
CA ILE A 64 4.38 -11.32 19.79
C ILE A 64 4.13 -10.03 19.01
N PRO A 65 3.89 -10.12 17.69
CA PRO A 65 3.58 -8.94 16.89
C PRO A 65 2.25 -8.31 17.29
N GLY A 66 2.19 -7.00 17.06
CA GLY A 66 1.06 -6.12 17.31
C GLY A 66 0.08 -6.12 16.15
N PRO A 67 -0.97 -5.28 16.21
CA PRO A 67 -2.02 -5.33 15.22
C PRO A 67 -1.46 -5.00 13.85
N PRO A 68 -1.78 -5.81 12.82
CA PRO A 68 -1.29 -5.52 11.47
C PRO A 68 -1.86 -4.21 10.90
N PHE A 69 -2.98 -3.74 11.45
CA PHE A 69 -3.61 -2.46 11.12
C PHE A 69 -4.16 -1.80 12.39
N ARG A 70 -4.15 -0.46 12.43
CA ARG A 70 -4.73 0.30 13.56
C ARG A 70 -6.18 0.66 13.24
N MET A 71 -7.07 0.36 14.18
CA MET A 71 -8.49 0.73 14.12
C MET A 71 -8.79 1.81 15.15
N SER A 72 -9.65 2.77 14.81
CA SER A 72 -10.02 3.88 15.70
C SER A 72 -11.05 3.48 16.76
N HIS A 73 -11.87 2.45 16.51
CA HIS A 73 -13.01 2.06 17.35
C HIS A 73 -13.00 0.59 17.77
N HIS A 74 -11.88 -0.12 17.59
CA HIS A 74 -11.80 -1.53 17.94
C HIS A 74 -10.41 -1.88 18.50
N ASP A 75 -10.41 -2.48 19.68
CA ASP A 75 -9.21 -3.02 20.30
C ASP A 75 -8.90 -4.39 19.70
N TRP A 76 -7.80 -4.47 18.96
CA TRP A 76 -7.37 -5.75 18.42
C TRP A 76 -6.83 -6.68 19.51
N GLN A 77 -7.26 -7.94 19.45
CA GLN A 77 -6.85 -9.01 20.34
C GLN A 77 -6.31 -10.20 19.54
N ILE A 78 -5.17 -10.75 19.97
CA ILE A 78 -4.70 -12.07 19.53
C ILE A 78 -5.32 -13.09 20.49
N GLY A 79 -6.07 -14.05 19.94
CA GLY A 79 -6.67 -15.13 20.72
C GLY A 79 -7.34 -16.16 19.82
N ALA A 80 -7.71 -17.30 20.39
CA ALA A 80 -8.63 -18.21 19.70
C ALA A 80 -9.94 -17.45 19.43
N LYS A 81 -10.49 -17.60 18.22
CA LYS A 81 -11.83 -17.10 17.92
C LYS A 81 -12.78 -17.62 19.00
N ASP A 82 -13.49 -16.73 19.68
CA ASP A 82 -14.53 -17.13 20.62
C ASP A 82 -15.57 -17.92 19.83
N LYS A 83 -15.63 -19.23 20.08
CA LYS A 83 -16.56 -20.15 19.41
C LYS A 83 -17.92 -20.16 20.08
N ASP A 84 -18.01 -19.59 21.28
CA ASP A 84 -19.20 -19.58 22.13
C ASP A 84 -19.93 -18.23 22.08
N GLY A 85 -19.29 -17.21 21.51
CA GLY A 85 -20.01 -16.05 21.00
C GLY A 85 -20.91 -16.51 19.86
N ASP A 86 -22.24 -16.33 20.03
CA ASP A 86 -23.20 -16.38 18.93
C ASP A 86 -22.84 -15.29 17.91
N LEU A 87 -21.81 -15.56 17.11
CA LEU A 87 -21.66 -14.92 15.83
C LEU A 87 -22.79 -15.51 15.00
N GLU A 88 -23.95 -14.84 15.03
CA GLU A 88 -25.06 -15.17 14.16
C GLU A 88 -24.48 -15.25 12.75
N SER A 89 -24.35 -16.48 12.24
CA SER A 89 -24.21 -16.67 10.80
C SER A 89 -25.44 -15.99 10.22
N GLY A 90 -25.24 -14.94 9.42
CA GLY A 90 -26.35 -14.26 8.77
C GLY A 90 -27.30 -15.31 8.18
N SER A 91 -28.60 -15.14 8.37
CA SER A 91 -29.61 -16.07 7.86
C SER A 91 -29.66 -16.14 6.32
N GLU A 92 -28.81 -15.35 5.68
CA GLU A 92 -28.63 -15.26 4.24
C GLU A 92 -27.97 -16.54 3.73
N VAL A 93 -28.67 -17.22 2.83
CA VAL A 93 -28.09 -18.37 2.14
C VAL A 93 -27.08 -17.82 1.14
N ILE A 94 -25.84 -18.33 1.11
CA ILE A 94 -24.79 -17.86 0.16
C ILE A 94 -25.31 -17.82 -1.29
N SER A 95 -26.19 -18.75 -1.67
CA SER A 95 -26.82 -18.79 -3.00
C SER A 95 -27.81 -17.66 -3.29
N GLN A 96 -28.17 -16.83 -2.31
CA GLN A 96 -29.01 -15.64 -2.46
C GLN A 96 -28.16 -14.39 -2.70
N LEU A 97 -26.85 -14.44 -2.46
CA LEU A 97 -25.88 -13.37 -2.76
C LEU A 97 -25.47 -13.41 -4.25
N ASN A 98 -26.45 -13.36 -5.16
CA ASN A 98 -26.21 -13.50 -6.60
C ASN A 98 -25.27 -12.41 -7.17
N ASP A 99 -25.21 -11.25 -6.51
CA ASP A 99 -24.38 -10.10 -6.89
C ASP A 99 -23.18 -9.87 -5.94
N GLY A 100 -22.94 -10.79 -4.99
CA GLY A 100 -21.85 -10.75 -4.01
C GLY A 100 -22.23 -10.26 -2.60
N PRO A 101 -21.43 -10.56 -1.56
CA PRO A 101 -21.73 -10.19 -0.17
C PRO A 101 -21.63 -8.67 0.12
N LEU A 102 -21.03 -7.87 -0.77
CA LEU A 102 -20.90 -6.42 -0.61
C LEU A 102 -21.81 -5.64 -1.56
N THR A 103 -22.84 -6.26 -2.13
CA THR A 103 -23.83 -5.56 -2.95
C THR A 103 -24.48 -4.41 -2.16
N GLY A 104 -24.51 -3.23 -2.78
CA GLY A 104 -25.03 -2.00 -2.16
C GLY A 104 -23.96 -1.18 -1.43
N PHE A 105 -22.78 -1.74 -1.18
CA PHE A 105 -21.65 -1.04 -0.60
C PHE A 105 -20.94 -0.17 -1.64
N ARG A 106 -20.58 1.05 -1.28
CA ARG A 106 -19.93 2.03 -2.16
C ARG A 106 -18.60 2.49 -1.63
N MET A 107 -17.63 2.57 -2.53
CA MET A 107 -16.24 2.87 -2.17
C MET A 107 -15.61 3.87 -3.13
N LEU A 108 -14.87 4.82 -2.58
CA LEU A 108 -13.98 5.70 -3.32
C LEU A 108 -12.53 5.22 -3.18
N ASP A 109 -11.99 4.68 -4.27
CA ASP A 109 -10.62 4.18 -4.35
C ASP A 109 -9.67 5.25 -4.90
N MET A 110 -8.90 5.87 -4.02
CA MET A 110 -7.89 6.88 -4.38
C MET A 110 -6.48 6.29 -4.44
N THR A 111 -6.36 4.97 -4.35
CA THR A 111 -5.07 4.32 -4.20
C THR A 111 -4.34 4.17 -5.53
N ARG A 112 -3.04 3.88 -5.45
CA ARG A 112 -2.15 3.73 -6.60
C ARG A 112 -1.28 2.48 -6.47
N VAL A 113 -0.73 2.06 -7.60
CA VAL A 113 0.28 0.98 -7.71
C VAL A 113 -0.29 -0.41 -7.40
N TRP A 114 -0.25 -0.90 -6.15
CA TRP A 114 -0.56 -2.31 -5.86
C TRP A 114 -1.42 -2.50 -4.61
N ALA A 115 -0.91 -2.22 -3.40
CA ALA A 115 -1.57 -2.64 -2.15
C ALA A 115 -3.04 -2.16 -2.06
N GLY A 116 -3.26 -0.86 -2.21
CA GLY A 116 -4.59 -0.27 -2.20
C GLY A 116 -5.47 -0.73 -3.38
N PRO A 117 -4.99 -0.70 -4.64
CA PRO A 117 -5.81 -1.12 -5.76
C PRO A 117 -6.22 -2.59 -5.67
N LEU A 118 -5.35 -3.46 -5.15
CA LEU A 118 -5.68 -4.85 -4.89
C LEU A 118 -6.77 -4.98 -3.82
N ALA A 119 -6.64 -4.27 -2.69
CA ALA A 119 -7.66 -4.27 -1.64
C ALA A 119 -9.03 -3.82 -2.16
N ALA A 120 -9.08 -2.71 -2.89
CA ALA A 120 -10.31 -2.19 -3.49
C ALA A 120 -10.88 -3.14 -4.55
N ARG A 121 -10.03 -3.79 -5.36
CA ARG A 121 -10.46 -4.77 -6.34
C ARG A 121 -11.11 -5.99 -5.67
N ILE A 122 -10.54 -6.49 -4.56
CA ILE A 122 -11.15 -7.59 -3.80
C ILE A 122 -12.57 -7.22 -3.35
N LEU A 123 -12.78 -5.97 -2.90
CA LEU A 123 -14.13 -5.50 -2.53
C LEU A 123 -15.06 -5.42 -3.74
N GLY A 124 -14.57 -4.97 -4.90
CA GLY A 124 -15.33 -5.01 -6.17
C GLY A 124 -15.67 -6.44 -6.63
N ASP A 125 -14.73 -7.38 -6.51
CA ASP A 125 -14.94 -8.81 -6.79
C ASP A 125 -16.02 -9.42 -5.86
N LEU A 126 -16.21 -8.84 -4.67
CA LEU A 126 -17.23 -9.21 -3.69
C LEU A 126 -18.56 -8.44 -3.85
N GLY A 127 -18.71 -7.62 -4.89
CA GLY A 127 -19.97 -6.93 -5.24
C GLY A 127 -20.07 -5.46 -4.83
N ALA A 128 -19.01 -4.86 -4.27
CA ALA A 128 -19.01 -3.43 -3.95
C ALA A 128 -18.94 -2.57 -5.22
N GLU A 129 -19.64 -1.43 -5.23
CA GLU A 129 -19.49 -0.40 -6.25
C GLU A 129 -18.24 0.45 -5.94
N VAL A 130 -17.15 0.17 -6.65
CA VAL A 130 -15.86 0.84 -6.45
C VAL A 130 -15.67 1.92 -7.51
N LEU A 131 -15.64 3.18 -7.10
CA LEU A 131 -15.25 4.31 -7.94
C LEU A 131 -13.77 4.62 -7.72
N MET A 132 -12.94 4.30 -8.72
CA MET A 132 -11.53 4.64 -8.71
C MET A 132 -11.31 6.08 -9.17
N SER A 133 -10.67 6.88 -8.32
CA SER A 133 -10.16 8.20 -8.68
C SER A 133 -8.84 8.04 -9.43
N GLU A 134 -8.70 8.74 -10.55
CA GLU A 134 -7.50 8.77 -11.37
C GLU A 134 -6.98 10.19 -11.57
N VAL A 135 -5.73 10.30 -12.04
CA VAL A 135 -5.23 11.52 -12.67
C VAL A 135 -4.81 11.19 -14.10
N PRO A 136 -4.79 12.15 -15.04
CA PRO A 136 -4.63 11.87 -16.48
C PRO A 136 -3.41 11.01 -16.87
N TRP A 137 -2.38 10.94 -16.01
CA TRP A 137 -1.12 10.24 -16.27
C TRP A 137 -0.95 8.93 -15.50
N THR A 138 -1.93 8.43 -14.73
CA THR A 138 -1.73 7.25 -13.85
C THR A 138 -1.86 5.89 -14.51
N ARG A 139 -2.44 5.79 -15.70
CA ARG A 139 -2.56 4.49 -16.40
C ARG A 139 -1.30 4.19 -17.21
N THR A 140 -1.29 4.68 -18.44
CA THR A 140 -0.24 4.48 -19.43
C THR A 140 -0.30 5.69 -20.36
N PRO A 141 0.84 6.29 -20.71
CA PRO A 141 0.87 7.43 -21.62
C PRO A 141 0.21 7.07 -22.97
N LEU A 142 -0.33 8.08 -23.66
CA LEU A 142 -0.90 7.93 -25.00
C LEU A 142 0.15 7.38 -25.97
N GLU A 143 1.38 7.90 -25.89
CA GLU A 143 2.53 7.41 -26.62
C GLU A 143 3.40 6.56 -25.69
N VAL A 144 3.49 5.26 -25.98
CA VAL A 144 4.29 4.31 -25.20
C VAL A 144 5.60 4.06 -25.94
N PRO A 145 6.76 4.44 -25.36
CA PRO A 145 8.04 4.09 -25.95
C PRO A 145 8.22 2.57 -26.03
N GLN A 146 8.80 2.07 -27.12
CA GLN A 146 9.05 0.63 -27.28
C GLN A 146 9.91 0.07 -26.12
N SER A 147 10.88 0.84 -25.62
CA SER A 147 11.68 0.46 -24.46
C SER A 147 10.86 0.21 -23.18
N TYR A 148 9.73 0.89 -23.01
CA TYR A 148 8.82 0.63 -21.89
C TYR A 148 8.07 -0.69 -22.10
N VAL A 149 7.66 -0.98 -23.33
CA VAL A 149 7.02 -2.26 -23.68
C VAL A 149 7.99 -3.41 -23.42
N ASP A 150 9.19 -3.33 -23.97
CA ASP A 150 10.22 -4.37 -23.88
C ASP A 150 10.73 -4.59 -22.45
N SER A 151 10.74 -3.54 -21.61
CA SER A 151 11.21 -3.67 -20.22
C SER A 151 10.16 -4.17 -19.24
N THR A 152 8.87 -3.97 -19.55
CA THR A 152 7.78 -4.31 -18.63
C THR A 152 7.02 -5.56 -19.04
N HIS A 153 6.95 -5.86 -20.34
CA HIS A 153 6.10 -6.92 -20.90
C HIS A 153 4.64 -6.84 -20.40
N PHE A 154 4.15 -5.63 -20.13
CA PHE A 154 2.80 -5.43 -19.60
C PHE A 154 1.71 -5.47 -20.66
N PHE A 155 2.04 -5.49 -21.95
CA PHE A 155 1.05 -5.46 -23.01
C PHE A 155 0.88 -6.84 -23.64
N PRO A 156 -0.35 -7.23 -24.02
CA PRO A 156 -0.56 -8.43 -24.83
C PRO A 156 0.30 -8.37 -26.09
N ASP A 157 0.99 -9.47 -26.35
CA ASP A 157 1.89 -9.64 -27.50
C ASP A 157 3.03 -8.60 -27.59
N ASP A 158 3.37 -7.94 -26.47
CA ASP A 158 4.30 -6.81 -26.43
C ASP A 158 3.90 -5.68 -27.41
N GLU A 159 2.59 -5.42 -27.52
CA GLU A 159 2.03 -4.37 -28.36
C GLU A 159 1.13 -3.40 -27.57
N ALA A 160 1.60 -2.16 -27.41
CA ALA A 160 0.87 -1.08 -26.76
C ALA A 160 -0.49 -0.79 -27.44
N GLY A 161 -0.55 -0.87 -28.77
CA GLY A 161 -1.76 -0.66 -29.57
C GLY A 161 -2.29 0.79 -29.54
N GLU A 162 -3.48 1.01 -30.12
CA GLU A 162 -4.08 2.35 -30.24
C GLU A 162 -4.63 2.91 -28.91
N ARG A 163 -4.95 2.03 -27.96
CA ARG A 163 -5.51 2.39 -26.65
C ARG A 163 -4.68 1.77 -25.53
N PRO A 164 -3.41 2.17 -25.37
CA PRO A 164 -2.48 1.54 -24.45
C PRO A 164 -2.97 1.54 -22.98
N TRP A 165 -3.68 2.59 -22.58
CA TRP A 165 -4.30 2.70 -21.24
C TRP A 165 -5.35 1.64 -20.92
N ASN A 166 -5.90 0.93 -21.91
CA ASN A 166 -6.83 -0.18 -21.73
C ASN A 166 -6.20 -1.55 -22.05
N ARG A 167 -4.92 -1.57 -22.44
CA ARG A 167 -4.20 -2.80 -22.81
C ARG A 167 -3.13 -3.20 -21.80
N THR A 168 -2.64 -2.28 -20.99
CA THR A 168 -1.67 -2.58 -19.93
C THR A 168 -2.24 -3.55 -18.89
N GLY A 169 -1.63 -4.72 -18.81
CA GLY A 169 -1.98 -5.79 -17.87
C GLY A 169 -1.84 -5.36 -16.41
N PHE A 170 -0.94 -4.42 -16.11
CA PHE A 170 -0.81 -3.86 -14.77
C PHE A 170 -2.10 -3.15 -14.33
N HIS A 171 -2.64 -2.26 -15.16
CA HIS A 171 -3.90 -1.58 -14.84
C HIS A 171 -5.07 -2.56 -14.84
N ASN A 172 -5.21 -3.38 -15.90
CA ASN A 172 -6.34 -4.29 -16.05
C ASN A 172 -6.44 -5.28 -14.87
N LYS A 173 -5.31 -5.78 -14.35
CA LYS A 173 -5.28 -6.67 -13.19
C LYS A 173 -5.89 -6.04 -11.92
N TYR A 174 -5.69 -4.74 -11.70
CA TYR A 174 -6.09 -4.07 -10.46
C TYR A 174 -7.32 -3.17 -10.60
N ALA A 175 -7.74 -2.85 -11.82
CA ALA A 175 -8.92 -2.03 -12.10
C ALA A 175 -10.17 -2.85 -12.43
N ASN A 176 -10.06 -4.18 -12.50
CA ASN A 176 -11.22 -5.06 -12.66
C ASN A 176 -12.30 -4.77 -11.61
N ASN A 177 -13.57 -4.80 -12.06
CA ASN A 177 -14.76 -4.51 -11.26
C ASN A 177 -14.81 -3.10 -10.66
N LYS A 178 -14.05 -2.14 -11.21
CA LYS A 178 -14.08 -0.74 -10.79
C LYS A 178 -14.64 0.16 -11.87
N LEU A 179 -15.45 1.14 -11.45
CA LEU A 179 -15.71 2.36 -12.20
C LEU A 179 -14.50 3.28 -12.08
N SER A 180 -14.37 4.24 -13.00
CA SER A 180 -13.26 5.18 -13.01
C SER A 180 -13.74 6.60 -13.29
N THR A 181 -13.14 7.57 -12.60
CA THR A 181 -13.27 8.99 -12.92
C THR A 181 -11.97 9.73 -12.60
N VAL A 182 -11.72 10.83 -13.32
CA VAL A 182 -10.56 11.70 -13.04
C VAL A 182 -10.93 12.66 -11.92
N VAL A 183 -10.10 12.72 -10.87
CA VAL A 183 -10.24 13.68 -9.77
C VAL A 183 -8.87 14.27 -9.45
N GLU A 184 -8.72 15.56 -9.69
CA GLU A 184 -7.50 16.33 -9.44
C GLU A 184 -7.68 17.17 -8.16
N LEU A 185 -7.19 16.68 -7.01
CA LEU A 185 -7.39 17.34 -5.71
C LEU A 185 -6.57 18.63 -5.53
N ASP A 186 -5.62 18.90 -6.41
CA ASP A 186 -4.92 20.18 -6.47
C ASP A 186 -5.82 21.29 -7.06
N LYS A 187 -6.86 20.93 -7.80
CA LYS A 187 -7.88 21.83 -8.32
C LYS A 187 -9.06 21.98 -7.37
N GLU A 188 -9.65 23.17 -7.34
CA GLU A 188 -10.82 23.46 -6.49
C GLU A 188 -12.02 22.60 -6.88
N GLU A 189 -12.25 22.44 -8.17
CA GLU A 189 -13.34 21.64 -8.74
C GLU A 189 -13.20 20.16 -8.40
N GLY A 190 -11.97 19.64 -8.36
CA GLY A 190 -11.70 18.27 -7.96
C GLY A 190 -11.93 18.04 -6.47
N ARG A 191 -11.56 19.00 -5.62
CA ARG A 191 -11.87 18.96 -4.18
C ARG A 191 -13.38 19.06 -3.92
N ASP A 192 -14.08 19.97 -4.58
CA ASP A 192 -15.54 20.10 -4.47
C ASP A 192 -16.26 18.82 -4.93
N PHE A 193 -15.86 18.25 -6.07
CA PHE A 193 -16.39 16.97 -6.52
C PHE A 193 -16.16 15.87 -5.47
N PHE A 194 -14.94 15.75 -4.95
CA PHE A 194 -14.60 14.77 -3.91
C PHE A 194 -15.49 14.92 -2.67
N LEU A 195 -15.62 16.14 -2.13
CA LEU A 195 -16.44 16.40 -0.95
C LEU A 195 -17.93 16.09 -1.17
N ARG A 196 -18.45 16.30 -2.38
CA ARG A 196 -19.84 15.94 -2.75
C ARG A 196 -20.06 14.43 -2.89
N MET A 197 -19.00 13.64 -3.05
CA MET A 197 -19.08 12.18 -3.09
C MET A 197 -19.07 11.55 -1.70
N LEU A 198 -18.43 12.18 -0.70
CA LEU A 198 -18.31 11.62 0.66
C LEU A 198 -19.63 11.16 1.29
N PRO A 199 -20.76 11.88 1.18
CA PRO A 199 -22.04 11.44 1.75
C PRO A 199 -22.67 10.24 1.05
N LYS A 200 -22.10 9.77 -0.07
CA LYS A 200 -22.66 8.72 -0.93
C LYS A 200 -21.86 7.43 -0.91
N VAL A 201 -20.74 7.40 -0.20
CA VAL A 201 -19.83 6.27 -0.12
C VAL A 201 -19.66 5.82 1.31
N ASP A 202 -19.48 4.52 1.50
CA ASP A 202 -19.26 3.90 2.81
C ASP A 202 -17.76 3.87 3.17
N VAL A 203 -16.89 3.78 2.16
CA VAL A 203 -15.44 3.76 2.32
C VAL A 203 -14.74 4.77 1.43
N VAL A 204 -13.73 5.43 1.99
CA VAL A 204 -12.64 6.07 1.24
C VAL A 204 -11.35 5.33 1.58
N ILE A 205 -10.60 4.91 0.56
CA ILE A 205 -9.27 4.32 0.74
C ILE A 205 -8.21 5.16 0.02
N GLU A 206 -7.06 5.33 0.64
CA GLU A 206 -5.91 5.97 0.04
C GLU A 206 -4.59 5.40 0.58
N ASN A 207 -3.53 5.45 -0.24
CA ASN A 207 -2.19 4.98 0.10
C ASN A 207 -1.11 6.04 -0.16
N PHE A 208 -1.45 7.31 0.03
CA PHE A 208 -0.53 8.41 -0.12
C PHE A 208 0.40 8.52 1.09
N ALA A 209 1.45 9.33 0.96
CA ALA A 209 2.25 9.71 2.14
C ALA A 209 1.36 10.45 3.15
N PRO A 210 1.62 10.35 4.47
CA PRO A 210 0.72 10.86 5.52
C PRO A 210 0.35 12.35 5.40
N ARG A 211 1.19 13.14 4.71
CA ARG A 211 1.02 14.58 4.49
C ARG A 211 0.09 14.94 3.33
N VAL A 212 -0.20 14.02 2.40
CA VAL A 212 -0.85 14.37 1.13
C VAL A 212 -2.30 14.84 1.33
N MET A 213 -3.13 14.03 2.01
CA MET A 213 -4.52 14.41 2.28
C MET A 213 -4.63 15.69 3.14
N PRO A 214 -3.84 15.85 4.24
CA PRO A 214 -3.80 17.12 4.97
C PRO A 214 -3.38 18.33 4.13
N ASN A 215 -2.43 18.19 3.20
CA ASN A 215 -2.01 19.29 2.33
C ASN A 215 -3.12 19.74 1.37
N PHE A 216 -4.08 18.87 1.05
CA PHE A 216 -5.29 19.24 0.32
C PHE A 216 -6.42 19.76 1.21
N GLY A 217 -6.21 19.85 2.52
CA GLY A 217 -7.25 20.20 3.50
C GLY A 217 -8.30 19.11 3.68
N LEU A 218 -7.96 17.86 3.37
CA LEU A 218 -8.86 16.70 3.38
C LEU A 218 -8.42 15.66 4.42
N ASP A 219 -8.09 16.12 5.63
CA ASP A 219 -7.77 15.21 6.72
C ASP A 219 -9.00 14.44 7.22
N GLU A 220 -8.76 13.42 8.04
CA GLU A 220 -9.81 12.54 8.60
C GLU A 220 -10.93 13.31 9.30
N THR A 221 -10.61 14.43 9.96
CA THR A 221 -11.62 15.27 10.64
C THR A 221 -12.57 15.87 9.62
N VAL A 222 -12.04 16.42 8.52
CA VAL A 222 -12.83 16.96 7.41
C VAL A 222 -13.66 15.86 6.76
N LEU A 223 -13.08 14.69 6.49
CA LEU A 223 -13.82 13.57 5.88
C LEU A 223 -15.03 13.17 6.76
N LYS A 224 -14.83 13.07 8.07
CA LYS A 224 -15.87 12.71 9.04
C LYS A 224 -16.94 13.78 9.24
N GLN A 225 -16.61 15.07 9.03
CA GLN A 225 -17.63 16.13 9.03
C GLN A 225 -18.62 15.98 7.88
N HIS A 226 -18.15 15.52 6.71
CA HIS A 226 -19.00 15.30 5.54
C HIS A 226 -19.75 13.98 5.57
N ASN A 227 -19.18 12.95 6.22
CA ASN A 227 -19.84 11.67 6.45
C ASN A 227 -19.35 11.05 7.77
N PRO A 228 -20.11 11.18 8.87
CA PRO A 228 -19.75 10.64 10.18
C PRO A 228 -19.57 9.11 10.19
N ASP A 229 -20.33 8.40 9.36
CA ASP A 229 -20.33 6.93 9.26
C ASP A 229 -19.25 6.39 8.32
N LEU A 230 -18.51 7.28 7.63
CA LEU A 230 -17.49 6.90 6.65
C LEU A 230 -16.38 6.04 7.28
N THR A 231 -16.09 4.89 6.69
CA THR A 231 -14.86 4.16 7.00
C THR A 231 -13.72 4.72 6.16
N TYR A 232 -12.75 5.38 6.81
CA TYR A 232 -11.57 5.92 6.13
C TYR A 232 -10.36 5.00 6.34
N VAL A 233 -9.83 4.46 5.25
CA VAL A 233 -8.66 3.57 5.25
C VAL A 233 -7.48 4.32 4.66
N THR A 234 -6.44 4.48 5.47
CA THR A 234 -5.18 5.15 5.10
C THR A 234 -4.03 4.17 5.29
N MET A 235 -3.24 3.97 4.23
CA MET A 235 -2.15 2.97 4.22
C MET A 235 -0.81 3.52 3.68
N PRO A 236 -0.23 4.57 4.29
CA PRO A 236 1.14 4.96 4.04
C PRO A 236 2.11 3.84 4.43
N GLY A 237 3.24 3.69 3.73
CA GLY A 237 4.15 2.55 3.89
C GLY A 237 4.71 2.31 5.29
N TYR A 238 4.89 3.36 6.10
CA TYR A 238 5.31 3.29 7.51
C TYR A 238 4.21 3.76 8.48
N GLY A 239 2.95 3.83 8.04
CA GLY A 239 1.86 4.36 8.85
C GLY A 239 1.93 5.88 9.05
N ARG A 240 1.01 6.40 9.88
CA ARG A 240 0.84 7.85 10.13
C ARG A 240 1.64 8.41 11.31
N SER A 241 2.42 7.56 11.98
CA SER A 241 3.12 7.90 13.23
C SER A 241 4.44 7.14 13.33
N GLY A 242 5.32 7.60 14.21
CA GLY A 242 6.65 7.04 14.39
C GLY A 242 7.74 7.80 13.62
N PRO A 243 9.02 7.59 13.96
CA PRO A 243 10.16 8.29 13.36
C PRO A 243 10.23 8.11 11.83
N ASN A 244 9.90 6.92 11.33
CA ASN A 244 9.99 6.60 9.90
C ASN A 244 8.72 6.96 9.10
N LYS A 245 7.73 7.65 9.69
CA LYS A 245 6.43 7.93 9.02
C LYS A 245 6.56 8.68 7.69
N ASP A 246 7.63 9.45 7.51
CA ASP A 246 7.88 10.25 6.31
C ASP A 246 8.87 9.59 5.33
N TRP A 247 9.30 8.35 5.61
CA TRP A 247 10.17 7.59 4.72
C TRP A 247 9.45 7.23 3.42
N VAL A 248 10.18 7.30 2.32
CA VAL A 248 9.73 6.82 1.01
C VAL A 248 9.75 5.29 1.03
N ALA A 249 8.60 4.70 0.72
CA ALA A 249 8.40 3.26 0.84
C ALA A 249 7.80 2.66 -0.44
N TYR A 250 8.34 1.51 -0.82
CA TYR A 250 7.79 0.59 -1.80
C TYR A 250 7.88 -0.82 -1.24
N GLY A 251 7.12 -1.77 -1.79
CA GLY A 251 7.16 -3.17 -1.35
C GLY A 251 8.58 -3.72 -1.14
N PRO A 252 9.54 -3.53 -2.08
CA PRO A 252 10.91 -4.02 -1.91
C PRO A 252 11.67 -3.41 -0.73
N THR A 253 11.43 -2.13 -0.41
CA THR A 253 12.12 -1.47 0.71
C THR A 253 11.51 -1.88 2.04
N ILE A 254 10.18 -2.06 2.09
CA ILE A 254 9.49 -2.61 3.27
C ILE A 254 9.93 -4.07 3.51
N ASP A 255 10.03 -4.89 2.46
CA ASP A 255 10.49 -6.29 2.54
C ASP A 255 11.91 -6.41 3.13
N GLY A 256 12.80 -5.50 2.75
CA GLY A 256 14.14 -5.37 3.34
C GLY A 256 14.08 -5.01 4.82
N HIS A 257 13.35 -3.95 5.16
CA HIS A 257 13.27 -3.44 6.52
C HIS A 257 12.55 -4.40 7.47
N ALA A 258 11.54 -5.14 6.99
CA ALA A 258 10.80 -6.14 7.74
C ALA A 258 11.59 -7.45 7.96
N GLY A 259 12.82 -7.53 7.43
CA GLY A 259 13.71 -8.67 7.60
C GLY A 259 13.38 -9.89 6.73
N HIS A 260 12.37 -9.80 5.85
CA HIS A 260 12.06 -10.87 4.90
C HIS A 260 13.20 -11.12 3.92
N THR A 261 13.80 -10.05 3.40
CA THR A 261 14.97 -10.15 2.52
C THR A 261 16.12 -10.86 3.25
N TRP A 262 16.37 -10.56 4.54
CA TRP A 262 17.40 -11.23 5.33
C TRP A 262 17.17 -12.74 5.47
N LEU A 263 15.90 -13.16 5.60
CA LEU A 263 15.51 -14.56 5.73
C LEU A 263 15.47 -15.32 4.40
N THR A 264 15.64 -14.63 3.28
CA THR A 264 15.51 -15.20 1.93
C THR A 264 16.86 -15.31 1.25
N GLY A 265 17.19 -16.49 0.72
CA GLY A 265 18.44 -16.76 0.00
C GLY A 265 19.10 -18.06 0.44
N TYR A 266 20.30 -18.32 -0.08
CA TYR A 266 21.10 -19.49 0.29
C TYR A 266 22.10 -19.17 1.40
N ARG A 267 22.43 -20.20 2.19
CA ARG A 267 23.43 -20.10 3.25
C ARG A 267 24.78 -19.70 2.63
N ASN A 268 25.41 -18.65 3.20
CA ASN A 268 26.69 -18.06 2.77
C ASN A 268 26.63 -17.18 1.49
N GLU A 269 25.44 -16.79 1.04
CA GLU A 269 25.26 -15.76 0.01
C GLU A 269 24.77 -14.44 0.62
N ILE A 270 24.65 -13.41 -0.22
CA ILE A 270 23.95 -12.18 0.17
C ILE A 270 22.44 -12.47 0.33
N PRO A 271 21.71 -11.68 1.13
CA PRO A 271 20.26 -11.73 1.19
C PRO A 271 19.61 -11.50 -0.19
N TRP A 272 18.58 -12.26 -0.52
CA TRP A 272 17.84 -12.13 -1.77
C TRP A 272 16.50 -11.46 -1.49
N LYS A 273 16.11 -10.53 -2.37
CA LYS A 273 14.75 -9.98 -2.33
C LYS A 273 13.74 -11.11 -2.57
N CYS A 274 12.60 -11.08 -1.89
CA CYS A 274 11.52 -12.00 -2.19
C CYS A 274 11.04 -11.84 -3.66
N GLY A 275 10.75 -12.96 -4.33
CA GLY A 275 10.25 -12.97 -5.72
C GLY A 275 8.86 -12.34 -5.88
N ILE A 276 8.17 -12.08 -4.76
CA ILE A 276 6.91 -11.34 -4.69
C ILE A 276 7.05 -10.21 -3.66
N ALA A 277 6.41 -9.07 -3.93
CA ALA A 277 6.21 -8.06 -2.89
C ALA A 277 5.00 -8.50 -2.04
N TRP A 278 5.25 -8.85 -0.79
CA TRP A 278 4.18 -9.19 0.14
C TRP A 278 3.33 -7.93 0.45
N PRO A 279 2.00 -8.00 0.32
CA PRO A 279 1.10 -6.89 0.63
C PRO A 279 0.97 -6.66 2.14
#